data_AF-A0A949UJ16-F1
#
_entry.id   AF-A0A949UJ16-F1
#
_cell.length_a   1.000
_cell.length_b   1.000
_cell.length_c   1.000
_cell.angle_alpha   90.00
_cell.angle_beta   90.00
_cell.angle_gamma   90.00
#
_symmetry.space_group_name_H-M   'P 1'
#
loop_
_entity.id
_entity.type
_entity.pdbx_description
1 polymer ?
#
loop_
_entity_poly.entity_id
_entity_poly.type
_entity_poly.pdbx_seq_one_letter_code
_entity_poly.pdbx_strand_id
1 'polypeptide(L)'
;MACDSIEQLRAEYGPFHTRAEAECEARRLGFAYLLRYEHLVGSDEEIEEVRCVFIELPNAGGHNISPAPERIRESRKYHTRCATCGEASVHEEPWRAEVWADIHEFEHSRHRVRLFEQTRLEGLKEIGDWRDRCA
;
A
#
# COMPACT_ATOMS: atom_id res chain seq x y z
N MET A 1 -38.50 24.46 -9.27
CA MET A 1 -37.20 25.00 -8.81
C MET A 1 -36.14 24.20 -9.54
N ALA A 2 -35.42 24.82 -10.48
CA ALA A 2 -34.36 24.17 -11.23
C ALA A 2 -33.15 24.00 -10.31
N CYS A 3 -32.81 22.76 -9.99
CA CYS A 3 -31.61 22.42 -9.25
C CYS A 3 -30.58 21.98 -10.29
N ASP A 4 -29.91 22.95 -10.92
CA ASP A 4 -28.79 22.70 -11.83
C ASP A 4 -27.59 22.20 -11.01
N SER A 5 -27.62 20.93 -10.60
CA SER A 5 -26.48 20.24 -10.00
C SER A 5 -25.61 19.67 -11.12
N ILE A 6 -24.65 20.48 -11.58
CA ILE A 6 -23.62 20.13 -12.57
C ILE A 6 -22.52 19.21 -11.98
N GLU A 7 -22.76 18.55 -10.85
CA GLU A 7 -21.81 17.61 -10.26
C GLU A 7 -22.06 16.20 -10.80
N GLN A 8 -21.23 15.80 -11.76
CA GLN A 8 -21.28 14.49 -12.43
C GLN A 8 -20.91 13.30 -11.51
N LEU A 9 -20.49 13.61 -10.27
CA LEU A 9 -20.04 12.67 -9.25
C LEU A 9 -20.84 12.89 -7.98
N ARG A 10 -21.74 11.96 -7.67
CA ARG A 10 -22.41 11.94 -6.36
C ARG A 10 -21.58 11.09 -5.40
N ALA A 11 -20.91 11.75 -4.47
CA ALA A 11 -20.13 11.10 -3.42
C ALA A 11 -20.99 10.97 -2.15
N GLU A 12 -21.16 9.74 -1.66
CA GLU A 12 -21.89 9.46 -0.43
C GLU A 12 -20.94 8.91 0.64
N TYR A 13 -20.95 9.52 1.83
CA TYR A 13 -20.14 9.13 2.98
C TYR A 13 -20.97 8.36 4.02
N GLY A 14 -21.95 7.56 3.58
CA GLY A 14 -22.88 6.87 4.48
C GLY A 14 -23.82 7.86 5.19
N PRO A 15 -24.07 7.75 6.51
CA PRO A 15 -25.05 8.59 7.23
C PRO A 15 -24.58 10.03 7.48
N PHE A 16 -23.41 10.43 6.97
CA PHE A 16 -22.80 11.73 7.22
C PHE A 16 -23.03 12.68 6.04
N HIS A 17 -23.29 13.95 6.35
CA HIS A 17 -23.60 14.96 5.33
C HIS A 17 -22.33 15.57 4.73
N THR A 18 -21.22 15.51 5.46
CA THR A 18 -19.92 16.00 4.99
C THR A 18 -18.82 14.97 5.20
N ARG A 19 -17.79 15.05 4.35
CA ARG A 19 -16.56 14.27 4.51
C ARG A 19 -15.93 14.47 5.88
N ALA A 20 -15.90 15.70 6.38
CA ALA A 20 -15.26 16.03 7.65
C ALA A 20 -15.93 15.35 8.85
N GLU A 21 -17.26 15.26 8.84
CA GLU A 21 -18.03 14.53 9.86
C GLU A 21 -17.72 13.03 9.84
N ALA A 22 -17.72 12.42 8.65
CA ALA A 22 -17.38 11.01 8.48
C ALA A 22 -15.96 10.71 8.97
N GLU A 23 -14.98 11.54 8.62
CA GLU A 23 -13.59 11.41 9.07
C GLU A 23 -13.46 11.54 10.59
N CYS A 24 -14.15 12.51 11.19
CA CYS A 24 -14.11 12.74 12.62
C CYS A 24 -14.66 11.53 13.39
N GLU A 25 -15.80 11.00 12.95
CA GLU A 25 -16.45 9.86 13.59
C GLU A 25 -15.66 8.56 13.40
N ALA A 26 -15.11 8.33 12.20
CA ALA A 26 -14.27 7.17 11.95
C ALA A 26 -12.97 7.21 12.76
N ARG A 27 -12.36 8.39 12.94
CA ARG A 27 -11.24 8.57 13.88
C ARG A 27 -11.66 8.30 15.32
N ARG A 28 -12.82 8.81 15.75
CA ARG A 28 -13.36 8.60 17.10
C ARG A 28 -13.56 7.12 17.42
N LEU A 29 -14.00 6.35 16.43
CA LEU A 29 -14.24 4.91 16.54
C LEU A 29 -12.97 4.06 16.29
N GLY A 30 -11.86 4.67 15.88
CA GLY A 30 -10.58 3.99 15.68
C GLY A 30 -10.43 3.24 14.36
N PHE A 31 -11.18 3.63 13.32
CA PHE A 31 -11.10 3.02 11.99
C PHE A 31 -10.00 3.63 11.12
N ALA A 32 -9.10 2.81 10.57
CA ALA A 32 -7.97 3.22 9.71
C ALA A 32 -8.35 3.84 8.37
N TYR A 33 -9.58 3.65 7.91
CA TYR A 33 -10.04 4.08 6.60
C TYR A 33 -11.52 4.48 6.62
N LEU A 34 -11.89 5.28 5.63
CA LEU A 34 -13.26 5.56 5.23
C LEU A 34 -13.56 4.90 3.89
N LEU A 35 -14.81 4.46 3.74
CA LEU A 35 -15.34 4.03 2.46
C LEU A 35 -16.16 5.17 1.85
N ARG A 36 -15.87 5.52 0.60
CA ARG A 36 -16.64 6.49 -0.18
C ARG A 36 -17.21 5.79 -1.40
N TYR A 37 -18.53 5.86 -1.54
CA TYR A 37 -19.21 5.43 -2.75
C TYR A 37 -19.34 6.62 -3.68
N GLU A 38 -18.88 6.44 -4.92
CA GLU A 38 -19.05 7.43 -5.98
C GLU A 38 -19.93 6.83 -7.06
N HIS A 39 -21.00 7.53 -7.39
CA HIS A 39 -21.83 7.21 -8.53
C HIS A 39 -21.46 8.14 -9.68
N LEU A 40 -21.04 7.56 -10.80
CA LEU A 40 -20.92 8.27 -12.07
C LEU A 40 -22.29 8.25 -12.74
N VAL A 41 -22.85 9.44 -12.92
CA VAL A 41 -24.17 9.62 -13.52
C VAL A 41 -23.98 9.98 -15.00
N GLY A 42 -24.58 9.15 -15.86
CA GLY A 42 -24.57 9.33 -17.30
C GLY A 42 -25.42 10.51 -17.77
N SER A 43 -25.42 10.77 -19.09
CA SER A 43 -26.15 11.88 -19.69
C SER A 43 -27.68 11.80 -19.56
N ASP A 44 -28.21 10.62 -19.25
CA ASP A 44 -29.65 10.36 -19.06
C ASP A 44 -30.03 10.22 -17.57
N GLU A 45 -29.21 10.77 -16.67
CA GLU A 45 -29.37 10.65 -15.21
C GLU A 45 -29.29 9.20 -14.69
N GLU A 46 -28.80 8.26 -15.51
CA GLU A 46 -28.64 6.86 -15.13
C GLU A 46 -27.30 6.55 -14.43
N ILE A 47 -27.42 5.63 -13.48
CA ILE A 47 -26.45 4.66 -12.93
C ILE A 47 -25.35 4.06 -13.82
N GLU A 48 -24.38 4.80 -14.36
CA GLU A 48 -23.37 4.17 -15.26
C GLU A 48 -22.31 3.34 -14.53
N GLU A 49 -21.73 3.88 -13.46
CA GLU A 49 -20.65 3.21 -12.73
C GLU A 49 -20.71 3.52 -11.23
N VAL A 50 -20.45 2.51 -10.40
CA VAL A 50 -20.32 2.63 -8.94
C VAL A 50 -18.89 2.34 -8.53
N ARG A 51 -18.19 3.35 -8.00
CA ARG A 51 -16.84 3.19 -7.47
C ARG A 51 -16.86 3.12 -5.95
N CYS A 52 -16.01 2.26 -5.43
CA CYS A 52 -15.78 2.11 -4.01
C CYS A 52 -14.36 2.57 -3.71
N VAL A 53 -14.23 3.75 -3.09
CA VAL A 53 -12.94 4.38 -2.81
C VAL A 53 -12.62 4.25 -1.34
N PHE A 54 -11.45 3.67 -1.04
CA PHE A 54 -10.92 3.60 0.31
C PHE A 54 -10.05 4.85 0.56
N ILE A 55 -10.42 5.62 1.57
CA ILE A 55 -9.70 6.82 1.99
C ILE A 55 -9.03 6.51 3.32
N GLU A 56 -7.71 6.35 3.32
CA GLU A 56 -6.94 6.15 4.56
C GLU A 56 -7.00 7.40 5.44
N LEU A 57 -7.27 7.20 6.73
CA LEU A 57 -7.30 8.29 7.70
C LEU A 57 -5.91 8.43 8.33
N PRO A 58 -5.29 9.62 8.26
CA PRO A 58 -4.12 9.89 9.08
C PRO A 58 -4.55 9.81 10.55
N ASN A 59 -3.91 8.92 11.31
CA ASN A 59 -4.01 8.72 12.77
C ASN A 59 -5.05 7.76 13.38
N ALA A 60 -5.76 6.91 12.64
CA ALA A 60 -6.72 6.01 13.29
C ALA A 60 -6.10 4.71 13.85
N GLY A 61 -4.94 4.83 14.48
CA GLY A 61 -4.19 3.74 15.10
C GLY A 61 -3.56 4.20 16.40
N GLY A 62 -4.38 4.40 17.44
CA GLY A 62 -3.93 4.54 18.84
C GLY A 62 -3.35 3.24 19.44
N HIS A 63 -2.81 2.35 18.61
CA HIS A 63 -2.02 1.18 18.95
C HIS A 63 -0.93 1.03 17.89
N ASN A 64 0.30 1.45 18.22
CA ASN A 64 1.59 0.98 17.69
C ASN A 64 1.67 0.58 16.20
N ILE A 65 1.02 1.33 15.32
CA ILE A 65 1.58 1.58 14.01
C ILE A 65 1.72 3.09 14.04
N SER A 66 2.91 3.55 14.45
CA SER A 66 3.30 4.92 14.13
C SER A 66 2.84 5.16 12.69
N PRO A 67 2.14 6.27 12.36
CA PRO A 67 2.34 6.80 11.03
C PRO A 67 3.85 6.94 11.00
N ALA A 68 4.55 6.01 10.32
CA ALA A 68 5.92 6.29 9.96
C ALA A 68 5.78 7.69 9.38
N PRO A 69 6.50 8.69 9.93
CA PRO A 69 6.34 10.01 9.40
C PRO A 69 6.58 9.88 7.88
N GLU A 70 6.46 10.97 7.15
CA GLU A 70 7.53 11.19 6.21
C GLU A 70 8.88 11.22 7.00
N ARG A 71 9.32 10.08 7.58
CA ARG A 71 10.68 9.64 7.40
C ARG A 71 10.76 9.76 5.90
N ILE A 72 11.44 10.80 5.44
CA ILE A 72 12.52 10.67 4.46
C ILE A 72 12.54 9.19 4.12
N ARG A 73 11.86 8.77 3.03
CA ARG A 73 11.90 7.38 2.60
C ARG A 73 13.39 7.13 2.50
N GLU A 74 13.99 6.58 3.54
CA GLU A 74 15.37 6.20 3.52
C GLU A 74 15.36 5.28 2.33
N SER A 75 16.09 5.69 1.31
CA SER A 75 16.09 5.05 0.00
C SER A 75 16.58 3.62 0.22
N ARG A 76 15.63 2.75 0.58
CA ARG A 76 15.85 1.37 0.96
C ARG A 76 15.89 0.61 -0.33
N LYS A 77 17.09 0.16 -0.67
CA LYS A 77 17.30 -0.71 -1.82
C LYS A 77 17.47 -2.12 -1.31
N TYR A 78 16.72 -3.04 -1.91
CA TYR A 78 16.86 -4.45 -1.63
C TYR A 78 17.76 -5.06 -2.68
N HIS A 79 18.78 -5.79 -2.25
CA HIS A 79 19.69 -6.48 -3.15
C HIS A 79 19.50 -7.97 -2.97
N THR A 80 19.34 -8.69 -4.08
CA THR A 80 19.33 -10.15 -4.09
C THR A 80 20.64 -10.64 -4.67
N ARG A 81 21.20 -11.72 -4.11
CA ARG A 81 22.37 -12.40 -4.67
C ARG A 81 22.27 -13.90 -4.48
N CYS A 82 22.37 -14.65 -5.57
CA CYS A 82 22.46 -16.10 -5.51
C CYS A 82 23.81 -16.54 -4.93
N ALA A 83 23.78 -17.39 -3.90
CA ALA A 83 24.98 -17.96 -3.29
C ALA A 83 25.67 -18.99 -4.20
N THR A 84 24.95 -19.55 -5.17
CA THR A 84 25.43 -20.64 -6.03
C THR A 84 26.02 -20.12 -7.34
N CYS A 85 25.26 -19.34 -8.12
CA CYS A 85 25.73 -18.79 -9.40
C CYS A 85 26.26 -17.35 -9.33
N GLY A 86 26.03 -16.65 -8.22
CA GLY A 86 26.50 -15.27 -8.04
C GLY A 86 25.65 -14.20 -8.71
N GLU A 87 24.58 -14.57 -9.43
CA GLU A 87 23.65 -13.62 -10.06
C GLU A 87 23.00 -12.71 -9.01
N ALA A 88 22.86 -11.43 -9.35
CA ALA A 88 22.40 -10.41 -8.42
C ALA A 88 21.48 -9.38 -9.10
N SER A 89 20.54 -8.84 -8.33
CA SER A 89 19.60 -7.81 -8.77
C SER A 89 19.29 -6.81 -7.65
N VAL A 90 18.78 -5.64 -8.01
CA VAL A 90 18.47 -4.54 -7.09
C VAL A 90 17.02 -4.12 -7.28
N HIS A 91 16.30 -3.95 -6.18
CA HIS A 91 14.86 -3.73 -6.13
C HIS A 91 14.51 -2.57 -5.21
N GLU A 92 13.47 -1.82 -5.55
CA GLU A 92 12.97 -0.70 -4.74
C GLU A 92 11.95 -1.17 -3.70
N GLU A 93 11.19 -2.24 -3.99
CA GLU A 93 10.23 -2.84 -3.07
C GLU A 93 10.68 -4.23 -2.58
N PRO A 94 10.39 -4.60 -1.32
CA PRO A 94 10.80 -5.89 -0.75
C PRO A 94 10.16 -7.08 -1.50
N TRP A 95 8.87 -6.99 -1.83
CA TRP A 95 8.15 -8.06 -2.53
C TRP A 95 8.76 -8.38 -3.91
N ARG A 96 9.36 -7.40 -4.61
CA ARG A 96 10.04 -7.65 -5.89
C ARG A 96 11.30 -8.49 -5.70
N ALA A 97 12.02 -8.24 -4.62
CA ALA A 97 13.20 -9.03 -4.27
C ALA A 97 12.83 -10.48 -3.93
N GLU A 98 11.70 -10.69 -3.23
CA GLU A 98 11.18 -12.02 -2.92
C GLU A 98 10.76 -12.76 -4.20
N VAL A 99 9.97 -12.14 -5.06
CA VAL A 99 9.53 -12.72 -6.34
C VAL A 99 10.72 -13.08 -7.23
N TRP A 100 11.72 -12.20 -7.32
CA TRP A 100 12.93 -12.48 -8.07
C TRP A 100 13.65 -13.72 -7.54
N ALA A 101 13.77 -13.84 -6.22
CA ALA A 101 14.40 -14.98 -5.58
C ALA A 101 13.62 -16.28 -5.79
N ASP A 102 12.29 -16.23 -5.74
CA ASP A 102 11.42 -17.39 -6.02
C ASP A 102 11.59 -17.89 -7.45
N ILE A 103 11.54 -16.99 -8.43
CA ILE A 103 11.74 -17.34 -9.84
C ILE A 103 13.14 -17.95 -10.01
N HIS A 104 14.17 -17.33 -9.44
CA HIS A 104 15.55 -17.79 -9.56
C HIS A 104 15.77 -19.17 -8.96
N GLU A 105 15.27 -19.41 -7.74
CA GLU A 105 15.38 -20.72 -7.07
C GLU A 105 14.52 -21.80 -7.74
N PHE A 106 13.41 -21.41 -8.36
CA PHE A 106 12.56 -22.31 -9.15
C PHE A 106 13.22 -22.71 -10.47
N GLU A 107 13.75 -21.76 -11.24
CA GLU A 107 14.43 -22.01 -12.51
C GLU A 107 15.75 -22.74 -12.32
N HIS A 108 16.41 -22.54 -11.18
CA HIS A 108 17.69 -23.18 -10.87
C HIS A 108 17.60 -24.05 -9.62
N SER A 109 17.38 -25.35 -9.83
CA SER A 109 17.38 -26.35 -8.76
C SER A 109 18.64 -26.27 -7.90
N ARG A 110 18.47 -26.24 -6.57
CA ARG A 110 19.55 -26.14 -5.56
C ARG A 110 20.29 -24.80 -5.51
N HIS A 111 19.79 -23.76 -6.17
CA HIS A 111 20.24 -22.40 -5.91
C HIS A 111 19.60 -21.86 -4.64
N ARG A 112 20.33 -20.97 -3.95
CA ARG A 112 19.82 -20.27 -2.77
C ARG A 112 20.14 -18.79 -2.86
N VAL A 113 19.13 -17.95 -2.69
CA VAL A 113 19.24 -16.49 -2.80
C VAL A 113 19.35 -15.88 -1.40
N ARG A 114 20.35 -15.01 -1.25
CA ARG A 114 20.55 -14.16 -0.07
C ARG A 114 19.93 -12.79 -0.35
N LEU A 115 19.26 -12.24 0.65
CA LEU A 115 18.61 -10.94 0.58
C LEU A 115 19.35 -9.94 1.45
N PHE A 116 19.54 -8.72 0.94
CA PHE A 116 20.20 -7.64 1.64
C PHE A 116 19.33 -6.38 1.57
N GLU A 117 19.32 -5.61 2.65
CA GLU A 117 18.72 -4.27 2.71
C GLU A 117 19.85 -3.24 2.76
N GLN A 118 19.74 -2.21 1.93
CA GLN A 118 20.64 -1.07 1.93
C GLN A 118 19.92 0.15 2.48
N THR A 119 20.38 0.67 3.61
CA THR A 119 19.91 1.95 4.17
C THR A 119 21.04 2.97 4.18
N ARG A 120 20.69 4.26 4.28
CA ARG A 120 21.71 5.33 4.40
C ARG A 120 22.50 5.25 5.70
N LEU A 121 21.90 4.71 6.77
CA LEU A 121 22.48 4.64 8.10
C LEU A 121 23.35 3.39 8.30
N GLU A 122 22.85 2.22 7.92
CA GLU A 122 23.51 0.93 8.19
C GLU A 122 24.32 0.41 7.00
N GLY A 123 24.21 1.05 5.83
CA GLY A 123 24.81 0.54 4.61
C GLY A 123 24.10 -0.73 4.13
N LEU A 124 24.84 -1.63 3.47
CA LEU A 124 24.31 -2.91 2.99
C LEU A 124 24.37 -3.96 4.10
N LYS A 125 23.21 -4.49 4.49
CA LYS A 125 23.05 -5.47 5.57
C LYS A 125 22.27 -6.67 5.07
N GLU A 126 22.73 -7.86 5.41
CA GLU A 126 22.00 -9.09 5.07
C GLU A 126 20.77 -9.28 5.97
N ILE A 127 19.65 -9.68 5.37
CA ILE A 127 18.47 -10.12 6.09
C ILE A 127 18.59 -11.64 6.28
N GLY A 128 19.02 -12.05 7.48
CA GLY A 128 19.05 -13.45 7.88
C GLY A 128 17.63 -14.05 7.95
N ASP A 129 17.51 -15.32 7.58
CA ASP A 129 16.28 -16.12 7.66
C ASP A 129 15.04 -15.44 7.05
N TRP A 130 15.27 -14.62 6.01
CA TRP A 130 14.22 -13.83 5.37
C TRP A 130 13.11 -14.69 4.76
N ARG A 131 13.41 -15.96 4.44
CA ARG A 131 12.44 -16.97 4.00
C ARG A 131 11.49 -17.43 5.11
N ASP A 132 11.96 -17.48 6.36
CA ASP A 132 11.19 -18.01 7.49
C ASP A 132 10.27 -16.96 8.13
N ARG A 133 10.40 -15.69 7.73
CA ARG A 133 9.56 -14.59 8.26
C ARG A 133 8.17 -14.51 7.63
N CYS A 134 7.94 -15.23 6.53
CA CYS A 134 6.68 -15.24 5.78
C CYS A 134 5.89 -16.56 5.91
N ALA A 135 6.36 -17.50 6.74
CA ALA A 135 5.74 -18.82 6.96
C ALA A 135 4.82 -18.84 8.19
#